data_AF-A0A7V1RC52-F1
#
_entry.id   AF-A0A7V1RC52-F1
#
_cell.length_a   1.000
_cell.length_b   1.000
_cell.length_c   1.000
_cell.angle_alpha   90.00
_cell.angle_beta   90.00
_cell.angle_gamma   90.00
#
_symmetry.space_group_name_H-M   'P 1'
#
loop_
_entity.id
_entity.type
_entity.pdbx_description
1 polymer ?
#
loop_
_entity_poly.entity_id
_entity_poly.type
_entity_poly.pdbx_seq_one_letter_code
_entity_poly.pdbx_strand_id
1 'polypeptide(L)'
;MAKVKAGDRVRIARREPTDEDGKTGLYYAHFGGLTGTVQKVYSTQEVAVEVDPESLTREIRKRHEDVRDQMKTKWLEGLSEEGRSRLTEREKDFNLRYVVLVSMADLERAGPRRAAPESKSAPSAVQAEEPPRRKTLEELEAAEEAELARRRESAG
;
A
#
# COMPACT_ATOMS: atom_id res chain seq x y z
N MET A 1 -10.32 8.45 28.76
CA MET A 1 -9.54 8.73 27.53
C MET A 1 -8.83 7.44 27.14
N ALA A 2 -9.13 6.89 25.96
CA ALA A 2 -8.52 5.64 25.54
C ALA A 2 -7.03 5.88 25.26
N LYS A 3 -6.15 5.19 26.00
CA LYS A 3 -4.72 5.17 25.68
C LYS A 3 -4.55 4.53 24.30
N VAL A 4 -4.34 5.35 23.29
CA VAL A 4 -3.98 4.90 21.94
C VAL A 4 -2.55 4.38 21.98
N LYS A 5 -2.30 3.23 21.35
CA LYS A 5 -0.97 2.60 21.26
C LYS A 5 -0.54 2.44 19.81
N ALA A 6 0.74 2.22 19.58
CA ALA A 6 1.25 1.88 18.25
C ALA A 6 0.52 0.64 17.68
N GLY A 7 0.13 0.71 16.42
CA GLY A 7 -0.66 -0.31 15.73
C GLY A 7 -2.18 -0.18 15.90
N ASP A 8 -2.67 0.72 16.76
CA ASP A 8 -4.12 0.96 16.84
C ASP A 8 -4.60 1.74 15.62
N ARG A 9 -5.78 1.36 15.12
CA ARG A 9 -6.48 2.14 14.10
C ARG A 9 -7.19 3.32 14.75
N VAL A 10 -6.99 4.49 14.16
CA VAL A 10 -7.53 5.75 14.66
C VAL A 10 -8.17 6.55 13.55
N ARG A 11 -9.06 7.44 13.96
CA ARG A 11 -9.64 8.49 13.14
C ARG A 11 -9.34 9.82 13.79
N ILE A 12 -8.96 10.79 12.98
CA ILE A 12 -8.74 12.15 13.45
C ILE A 12 -10.11 12.82 13.58
N ALA A 13 -10.42 13.37 14.76
CA ALA A 13 -11.66 14.08 15.03
C ALA A 13 -11.78 15.33 14.13
N ARG A 14 -13.01 15.65 13.74
CA ARG A 14 -13.30 16.93 13.07
C ARG A 14 -13.54 17.98 14.15
N ARG A 15 -12.63 18.96 14.24
CA ARG A 15 -12.78 20.15 15.08
C ARG A 15 -12.34 21.39 14.32
N GLU A 16 -12.68 22.56 14.84
CA GLU A 16 -12.17 23.81 14.32
C GLU A 16 -10.69 23.96 14.73
N PRO A 17 -9.81 24.39 13.81
CA PRO A 17 -8.43 24.67 14.14
C PRO A 17 -8.37 25.86 15.11
N THR A 18 -7.62 25.70 16.20
CA THR A 18 -7.38 26.77 17.17
C THR A 18 -6.08 27.52 16.84
N ASP A 19 -5.89 28.71 17.41
CA ASP A 19 -4.64 29.47 17.29
C ASP A 19 -3.39 28.69 17.77
N GLU A 20 -3.55 27.77 18.73
CA GLU A 20 -2.47 26.90 19.18
C GLU A 20 -2.10 25.84 18.13
N ASP A 21 -3.07 25.37 17.34
CA ASP A 21 -2.82 24.42 16.25
C ASP A 21 -2.06 25.08 15.10
N GLY A 22 -2.33 26.36 14.83
CA GLY A 22 -1.56 27.14 13.85
C GLY A 22 -0.08 27.31 14.23
N LYS A 23 0.25 27.31 15.53
CA LYS A 23 1.62 27.43 16.03
C LYS A 23 2.34 26.09 16.13
N THR A 24 1.61 25.05 16.53
CA THR A 24 2.18 23.72 16.77
C THR A 24 2.17 22.85 15.51
N GLY A 25 1.27 23.13 14.56
CA GLY A 25 1.09 22.31 13.36
C GLY A 25 0.48 20.93 13.64
N LEU A 26 -0.08 20.71 14.84
CA LEU A 26 -0.63 19.42 15.26
C LEU A 26 -2.05 19.15 14.73
N TYR A 27 -2.73 20.16 14.22
CA TYR A 27 -4.04 20.01 13.62
C TYR A 27 -4.24 20.97 12.45
N TYR A 28 -4.77 20.43 11.35
CA TYR A 28 -5.31 21.23 10.26
C TYR A 28 -6.71 20.74 9.93
N ALA A 29 -7.59 21.65 9.49
CA ALA A 29 -8.98 21.31 9.19
C ALA A 29 -9.13 20.16 8.18
N HIS A 30 -8.20 20.04 7.22
CA HIS A 30 -8.19 18.97 6.22
C HIS A 30 -7.75 17.60 6.76
N PHE A 31 -7.20 17.54 7.98
CA PHE A 31 -6.94 16.27 8.67
C PHE A 31 -8.21 15.68 9.29
N GLY A 32 -9.22 16.52 9.54
CA GLY A 32 -10.46 16.13 10.17
C GLY A 32 -11.19 15.01 9.41
N GLY A 33 -11.31 13.85 10.05
CA GLY A 33 -12.01 12.69 9.54
C GLY A 33 -11.16 11.71 8.73
N LEU A 34 -9.86 11.97 8.55
CA LEU A 34 -8.92 10.99 8.00
C LEU A 34 -8.79 9.79 8.94
N THR A 35 -8.55 8.63 8.37
CA THR A 35 -8.34 7.39 9.12
C THR A 35 -6.94 6.88 8.87
N GLY A 36 -6.35 6.24 9.87
CA GLY A 36 -5.01 5.70 9.75
C GLY A 36 -4.66 4.76 10.90
N THR A 37 -3.41 4.36 10.91
CA THR A 37 -2.83 3.51 11.95
C THR A 37 -1.76 4.29 12.70
N VAL A 38 -1.74 4.17 14.03
CA VAL A 38 -0.67 4.79 14.82
C VAL A 38 0.65 4.10 14.52
N GLN A 39 1.59 4.85 13.96
CA GLN A 39 2.94 4.38 13.71
C GLN A 39 3.79 4.46 14.98
N LYS A 40 3.77 5.62 15.64
CA LYS A 40 4.58 5.88 16.84
C LYS A 40 3.92 6.94 17.71
N VAL A 41 4.03 6.76 19.02
CA VAL A 41 3.67 7.77 20.02
C VAL A 41 4.97 8.39 20.50
N TYR A 42 5.12 9.70 20.35
CA TYR A 42 6.34 10.42 20.75
C TYR A 42 6.25 10.88 22.20
N SER A 43 5.15 11.54 22.52
CA SER A 43 4.90 12.21 23.80
C SER A 43 3.52 11.82 24.32
N THR A 44 3.17 12.25 25.54
CA THR A 44 1.81 12.10 26.08
C THR A 44 0.75 12.83 25.23
N GLN A 45 1.18 13.77 24.38
CA GLN A 45 0.30 14.58 23.54
C GLN A 45 0.48 14.34 22.04
N GLU A 46 1.61 13.80 21.56
CA GLU A 46 1.94 13.78 20.12
C GLU A 46 2.03 12.36 19.57
N VAL A 47 1.30 12.11 18.48
CA VAL A 47 1.17 10.79 17.87
C VAL A 47 1.37 10.90 16.36
N ALA A 48 2.28 10.08 15.82
CA ALA A 48 2.41 9.88 14.38
C ALA A 48 1.40 8.85 13.90
N VAL A 49 0.50 9.29 13.02
CA VAL A 49 -0.50 8.47 12.38
C VAL A 49 -0.14 8.32 10.91
N GLU A 50 0.01 7.08 10.49
CA GLU A 50 0.10 6.71 9.07
C GLU A 50 -1.31 6.69 8.49
N VAL A 51 -1.61 7.65 7.63
CA VAL A 51 -2.94 7.85 7.06
C VAL A 51 -3.18 6.87 5.93
N ASP A 52 -4.36 6.25 5.93
CA ASP A 52 -4.82 5.42 4.84
C ASP A 52 -5.02 6.28 3.58
N PRO A 53 -4.41 5.93 2.43
CA PRO A 53 -4.57 6.71 1.20
C PRO A 53 -6.04 6.78 0.74
N GLU A 54 -6.84 5.76 1.10
CA GLU A 54 -8.28 5.70 0.86
C GLU A 54 -9.06 6.83 1.55
N SER A 55 -8.54 7.34 2.68
CA SER A 55 -9.18 8.40 3.46
C SER A 55 -8.80 9.81 2.96
N LEU A 56 -7.70 9.94 2.22
CA LEU A 56 -7.27 11.21 1.63
C LEU A 56 -8.25 11.66 0.54
N THR A 57 -8.37 12.98 0.40
CA THR A 57 -9.10 13.59 -0.72
C THR A 57 -8.42 13.25 -2.04
N ARG A 58 -9.20 13.23 -3.14
CA ARG A 58 -8.68 12.85 -4.47
C ARG A 58 -7.47 13.68 -4.90
N GLU A 59 -7.47 14.98 -4.59
CA GLU A 59 -6.38 15.87 -4.94
C GLU A 59 -5.09 15.56 -4.16
N ILE A 60 -5.18 15.40 -2.84
CA ILE A 60 -4.02 15.08 -1.99
C ILE A 60 -3.49 13.69 -2.33
N ARG A 61 -4.39 12.73 -2.56
CA ARG A 61 -4.01 11.37 -3.00
C ARG A 61 -3.25 11.42 -4.32
N LYS A 62 -3.78 12.11 -5.33
CA LYS A 62 -3.12 12.23 -6.63
C LYS A 62 -1.73 12.85 -6.47
N ARG A 63 -1.62 13.94 -5.71
CA ARG A 63 -0.32 14.59 -5.46
C ARG A 63 0.67 13.66 -4.77
N HIS A 64 0.22 12.85 -3.82
CA HIS A 64 1.03 11.85 -3.13
C HIS A 64 1.51 10.75 -4.09
N GLU A 65 0.63 10.26 -4.96
CA GLU A 65 0.95 9.28 -6.01
C GLU A 65 1.95 9.84 -7.02
N ASP A 66 1.73 11.06 -7.52
CA ASP A 66 2.65 11.76 -8.43
C ASP A 66 4.06 11.91 -7.81
N VAL A 67 4.15 12.31 -6.54
CA VAL A 67 5.43 12.45 -5.83
C VAL A 67 6.11 11.09 -5.64
N ARG A 68 5.34 10.06 -5.27
CA ARG A 68 5.84 8.67 -5.17
C ARG A 68 6.42 8.21 -6.50
N ASP A 69 5.72 8.45 -7.61
CA ASP A 69 6.12 7.99 -8.93
C ASP A 69 7.34 8.76 -9.45
N GLN A 70 7.42 10.06 -9.18
CA GLN A 70 8.61 10.86 -9.46
C GLN A 70 9.83 10.38 -8.66
N MET A 71 9.68 10.09 -7.37
CA MET A 71 10.76 9.56 -6.54
C MET A 71 11.18 8.16 -7.00
N LYS A 72 10.23 7.28 -7.30
CA LYS A 72 10.48 5.95 -7.83
C LYS A 72 11.25 6.01 -9.15
N THR A 73 10.83 6.90 -10.05
CA THR A 73 11.48 7.10 -11.36
C THR A 73 12.92 7.57 -11.16
N LYS A 74 13.13 8.65 -10.38
CA LYS A 74 14.47 9.16 -10.07
C LYS A 74 15.37 8.11 -9.41
N TRP A 75 14.81 7.31 -8.50
CA TRP A 75 15.54 6.24 -7.83
C TRP A 75 15.94 5.12 -8.80
N LEU A 76 15.02 4.67 -9.65
CA LEU A 76 15.32 3.67 -10.67
C LEU A 76 16.33 4.19 -11.69
N GLU A 77 16.18 5.43 -12.16
CA GLU A 77 17.12 6.07 -13.09
C GLU A 77 18.52 6.24 -12.47
N GLY A 78 18.59 6.50 -11.17
CA GLY A 78 19.86 6.58 -10.43
C GLY A 78 20.58 5.25 -10.24
N LEU A 79 19.93 4.10 -10.49
CA LEU A 79 20.57 2.79 -10.45
C LEU A 79 21.20 2.45 -11.79
N SER A 80 22.38 1.82 -11.77
CA SER A 80 22.98 1.18 -12.95
C SER A 80 22.11 0.06 -13.51
N GLU A 81 22.27 -0.29 -14.78
CA GLU A 81 21.47 -1.31 -15.48
C GLU A 81 21.52 -2.69 -14.78
N GLU A 82 22.67 -3.05 -14.22
CA GLU A 82 22.85 -4.25 -13.38
C GLU A 82 22.07 -4.17 -12.06
N GLY A 83 22.01 -2.98 -11.44
CA GLY A 83 21.24 -2.75 -10.21
C GLY A 83 19.73 -2.82 -10.45
N ARG A 84 19.24 -2.32 -11.59
CA ARG A 84 17.83 -2.39 -11.98
C ARG A 84 17.38 -3.82 -12.32
N SER A 85 18.26 -4.61 -12.94
CA SER A 85 17.97 -6.00 -13.34
C SER A 85 18.01 -6.96 -12.15
N ARG A 86 18.78 -6.65 -11.10
CA ARG A 86 18.86 -7.47 -9.88
C ARG A 86 17.67 -7.29 -8.93
N LEU A 87 16.95 -6.18 -9.02
CA LEU A 87 15.79 -5.89 -8.17
C LEU A 87 14.54 -6.64 -8.66
N THR A 88 13.89 -7.36 -7.75
CA THR A 88 12.57 -7.96 -7.98
C THR A 88 11.47 -6.90 -8.04
N GLU A 89 10.30 -7.22 -8.59
CA GLU A 89 9.16 -6.28 -8.64
C GLU A 89 8.76 -5.77 -7.26
N ARG A 90 8.87 -6.61 -6.23
CA ARG A 90 8.60 -6.24 -4.84
C ARG A 90 9.63 -5.26 -4.29
N GLU A 91 10.89 -5.36 -4.70
CA GLU A 91 11.93 -4.42 -4.30
C GLU A 91 11.85 -3.12 -5.09
N LYS A 92 11.33 -3.17 -6.33
CA LYS A 92 10.98 -1.98 -7.12
C LYS A 92 9.72 -1.27 -6.59
N ASP A 93 9.01 -1.88 -5.64
CA ASP A 93 7.80 -1.32 -5.06
C ASP A 93 8.14 -0.21 -4.07
N PHE A 94 8.05 1.02 -4.55
CA PHE A 94 8.34 2.21 -3.76
C PHE A 94 7.06 2.73 -3.12
N ASN A 95 6.91 2.52 -1.81
CA ASN A 95 5.75 3.01 -1.05
C ASN A 95 6.11 4.25 -0.23
N LEU A 96 5.52 5.39 -0.59
CA LEU A 96 5.59 6.59 0.22
C LEU A 96 4.50 6.52 1.31
N ARG A 97 4.91 6.55 2.57
CA ARG A 97 3.96 6.59 3.69
C ARG A 97 3.54 8.03 3.96
N TYR A 98 2.24 8.28 4.03
CA TYR A 98 1.70 9.58 4.42
C TYR A 98 1.52 9.61 5.94
N VAL A 99 2.53 10.12 6.65
CA VAL A 99 2.53 10.19 8.12
C VAL A 99 2.25 11.62 8.55
N VAL A 100 1.24 11.80 9.39
CA VAL A 100 0.90 13.09 10.01
C VAL A 100 1.14 13.02 11.51
N LEU A 101 1.66 14.10 12.07
CA LEU A 101 1.78 14.27 13.51
C LEU A 101 0.53 14.98 14.01
N VAL A 102 -0.17 14.37 14.96
CA VAL A 102 -1.42 14.92 15.52
C VAL A 102 -1.47 14.81 17.03
N SER A 103 -2.32 15.64 17.63
CA SER A 103 -2.56 15.59 19.07
C SER A 103 -3.34 14.32 19.46
N MET A 104 -2.95 13.69 20.56
CA MET A 104 -3.62 12.53 21.13
C MET A 104 -5.07 12.85 21.54
N ALA A 105 -5.36 14.11 21.87
CA ALA A 105 -6.71 14.55 22.23
C ALA A 105 -7.69 14.48 21.04
N ASP A 106 -7.17 14.56 19.81
CA ASP A 106 -7.95 14.55 18.57
C ASP A 106 -8.10 13.16 17.96
N LEU A 107 -7.58 12.14 18.63
CA LEU A 107 -7.66 10.76 18.13
C LEU A 107 -8.87 10.05 18.71
N GLU A 108 -9.76 9.67 17.80
CA GLU A 108 -10.83 8.74 18.09
C GLU A 108 -10.38 7.34 17.70
N ARG A 109 -10.66 6.34 18.54
CA ARG A 109 -10.48 4.95 18.12
C ARG A 109 -11.49 4.66 17.02
N ALA A 110 -10.99 4.53 15.79
CA ALA A 110 -11.75 3.88 14.75
C ALA A 110 -11.86 2.42 15.19
N GLY A 111 -13.08 1.94 15.46
CA GLY A 111 -13.31 0.54 15.78
C GLY A 111 -12.61 -0.40 14.78
N PRO A 112 -12.48 -1.70 15.10
CA PRO A 112 -11.90 -2.66 14.16
C PRO A 112 -12.56 -2.44 12.81
N ARG A 113 -11.77 -2.40 11.72
CA ARG A 113 -12.26 -2.20 10.35
C ARG A 113 -13.55 -2.99 10.26
N ARG A 114 -14.70 -2.30 10.25
CA ARG A 114 -15.92 -2.95 9.82
C ARG A 114 -15.52 -3.26 8.40
N ALA A 115 -15.19 -4.53 8.14
CA ALA A 115 -15.03 -5.01 6.79
C ALA A 115 -16.22 -4.37 6.09
N ALA A 116 -15.95 -3.51 5.10
CA ALA A 116 -17.00 -3.13 4.19
C ALA A 116 -17.71 -4.46 3.92
N PRO A 117 -19.05 -4.56 4.06
CA PRO A 117 -19.72 -5.79 3.70
C PRO A 117 -19.12 -6.11 2.35
N GLU A 118 -18.41 -7.25 2.27
CA GLU A 118 -17.95 -7.76 1.00
C GLU A 118 -19.19 -7.62 0.16
N SER A 119 -19.15 -6.68 -0.79
CA SER A 119 -20.21 -6.56 -1.75
C SER A 119 -20.26 -7.97 -2.27
N LYS A 120 -21.30 -8.70 -1.88
CA LYS A 120 -21.83 -9.80 -2.65
C LYS A 120 -22.23 -9.16 -3.96
N SER A 121 -21.24 -8.76 -4.75
CA SER A 121 -21.28 -8.87 -6.18
C SER A 121 -21.77 -10.29 -6.36
N ALA A 122 -23.04 -10.38 -6.71
CA ALA A 122 -23.63 -11.61 -7.19
C ALA A 122 -22.61 -12.29 -8.12
N PRO A 123 -22.54 -13.62 -8.11
CA PRO A 123 -21.74 -14.33 -9.08
C PRO A 123 -22.32 -13.98 -10.46
N SER A 124 -21.75 -12.97 -11.12
CA SER A 124 -21.77 -12.94 -12.57
C SER A 124 -21.11 -14.23 -12.98
N ALA A 125 -21.92 -15.11 -13.57
CA ALA A 125 -21.47 -16.27 -14.30
C ALA A 125 -20.44 -15.83 -15.34
N VAL A 126 -19.17 -15.82 -14.93
CA VAL A 126 -18.03 -15.87 -15.84
C VAL A 126 -17.60 -17.31 -15.81
N GLN A 127 -17.73 -17.94 -16.97
CA GLN A 127 -17.39 -19.32 -17.24
C GLN A 127 -16.00 -19.62 -16.67
N ALA A 128 -15.89 -20.76 -16.00
CA ALA A 128 -14.63 -21.30 -15.54
C ALA A 128 -13.74 -21.58 -16.74
N GLU A 129 -12.78 -20.71 -17.01
CA GLU A 129 -11.53 -21.10 -17.64
C GLU A 129 -10.51 -21.32 -16.52
N GLU A 130 -10.11 -22.58 -16.37
CA GLU A 130 -9.10 -23.03 -15.42
C GLU A 130 -7.81 -22.21 -15.59
N PRO A 131 -7.17 -21.75 -14.51
CA PRO A 131 -5.81 -21.23 -14.61
C PRO A 131 -4.91 -22.35 -15.16
N PRO A 132 -4.01 -22.08 -16.13
CA PRO A 132 -3.15 -23.11 -16.67
C PRO A 132 -2.34 -23.72 -15.53
N ARG A 133 -2.55 -25.03 -15.30
CA ARG A 133 -1.80 -25.80 -14.32
C ARG A 133 -0.31 -25.63 -14.64
N ARG A 134 0.46 -25.19 -13.64
CA ARG A 134 1.92 -25.17 -13.75
C ARG A 134 2.38 -26.61 -14.00
N LYS A 135 2.98 -26.85 -15.16
CA LYS A 135 3.52 -28.14 -15.55
C LYS A 135 4.46 -28.64 -14.46
N THR A 136 4.31 -29.90 -14.07
CA THR A 136 5.25 -30.54 -13.15
C THR A 136 6.59 -30.76 -13.85
N LEU A 137 7.66 -30.99 -13.07
CA LEU A 137 9.02 -31.15 -13.59
C LEU A 137 9.10 -32.29 -14.63
N GLU A 138 8.33 -33.36 -14.42
CA GLU A 138 8.20 -34.50 -15.34
C GLU A 138 7.56 -34.12 -16.69
N GLU A 139 6.60 -33.20 -16.71
CA GLU A 139 5.95 -32.74 -17.95
C GLU A 139 6.86 -31.80 -18.76
N LEU A 140 7.81 -31.13 -18.12
CA LEU A 140 8.83 -30.31 -18.77
C LEU A 140 9.94 -31.19 -19.35
N GLU A 141 10.40 -32.20 -18.62
CA GLU A 141 11.39 -33.16 -19.11
C GLU A 141 10.87 -33.98 -20.29
N ALA A 142 9.61 -34.44 -20.25
CA ALA A 142 9.01 -35.16 -21.37
C ALA A 142 8.85 -34.29 -22.63
N ALA A 143 8.63 -32.98 -22.47
CA ALA A 143 8.54 -32.05 -23.58
C ALA A 143 9.92 -31.75 -24.21
N GLU A 144 10.97 -31.69 -23.38
CA GLU A 144 12.35 -31.48 -23.84
C GLU A 144 12.90 -32.71 -24.58
N GLU A 145 12.63 -33.92 -24.08
CA GLU A 145 13.05 -35.16 -24.72
C GLU A 145 12.36 -35.37 -26.10
N ALA A 146 11.09 -34.99 -26.21
CA ALA A 146 10.36 -35.03 -27.48
C ALA A 146 10.88 -34.01 -28.51
N GLU A 147 11.35 -32.84 -28.07
CA GLU A 147 11.98 -31.85 -28.97
C GLU A 147 13.34 -32.34 -29.48
N LEU A 148 14.15 -32.91 -28.59
CA LEU A 148 15.45 -33.50 -28.93
C LEU A 148 15.32 -34.67 -29.91
N ALA A 149 14.28 -35.50 -29.77
CA ALA A 149 14.00 -36.58 -30.71
C ALA A 149 13.63 -36.05 -32.11
N ARG A 150 12.73 -35.07 -32.20
CA ARG A 150 12.37 -34.43 -33.49
C ARG A 150 13.57 -33.78 -34.17
N ARG A 151 14.45 -33.18 -33.38
CA ARG A 151 15.65 -32.50 -33.88
C ARG A 151 16.70 -33.48 -34.38
N ARG A 152 16.78 -34.67 -33.79
CA ARG A 152 17.61 -35.79 -34.28
C ARG A 152 17.06 -36.38 -35.58
N GLU A 153 15.75 -36.50 -35.72
CA GLU A 153 15.13 -36.97 -36.97
C GLU A 153 15.22 -35.95 -38.11
N SER A 154 15.25 -34.65 -37.80
CA SER A 154 15.44 -33.60 -38.83
C SER A 154 16.89 -33.39 -39.26
N ALA A 155 17.85 -34.03 -38.60
CA ALA A 155 19.29 -33.86 -38.83
C ALA A 155 19.98 -35.12 -39.39
N GLY A 156 19.21 -36.16 -39.75
CA GLY A 156 19.65 -37.33 -40.52
C GLY A 156 19.04 -37.32 -41.91
#